data_AF-A0A382M529-F1
#
_entry.id   AF-A0A382M529-F1
#
_cell.length_a   1.000
_cell.length_b   1.000
_cell.length_c   1.000
_cell.angle_alpha   90.00
_cell.angle_beta   90.00
_cell.angle_gamma   90.00
#
_symmetry.space_group_name_H-M   'P 1'
#
loop_
_entity.id
_entity.type
_entity.pdbx_description
1 polymer ?
#
loop_
_entity_poly.entity_id
_entity_poly.type
_entity_poly.pdbx_seq_one_letter_code
_entity_poly.pdbx_strand_id
1 'polypeptide(L)' 'ELAEEQMVVLGQVTPGWTVDDLEVGMTVRLELGVLYTDDEVDYMTWQWRPVDEFRDGGTGVEV' A
#
# COMPACT_ATOMS: atom_id res chain seq x y z
N GLU A 1 8.07 -2.11 -8.53
CA GLU A 1 8.23 -2.53 -9.94
C GLU A 1 7.17 -3.58 -10.22
N LEU A 2 6.44 -3.46 -11.32
CA LEU A 2 5.54 -4.53 -11.75
C LEU A 2 6.38 -5.62 -12.41
N ALA A 3 6.53 -6.76 -11.73
CA ALA A 3 7.53 -7.77 -12.06
C ALA A 3 7.30 -8.45 -13.42
N GLU A 4 6.04 -8.52 -13.88
CA GLU A 4 5.72 -9.12 -15.18
C GLU A 4 5.85 -8.10 -16.31
N GLU A 5 5.35 -6.88 -16.12
CA GLU A 5 5.35 -5.85 -17.16
C GLU A 5 6.63 -5.01 -17.24
N GLN A 6 7.58 -5.18 -16.29
CA GLN A 6 8.79 -4.35 -16.14
C GLN A 6 8.50 -2.85 -16.13
N MET A 7 7.40 -2.48 -15.48
CA MET A 7 6.93 -1.10 -15.40
C MET A 7 7.18 -0.49 -14.02
N VAL A 8 7.55 0.79 -14.02
CA VAL A 8 7.63 1.62 -12.81
C VAL A 8 6.46 2.59 -12.82
N VAL A 9 5.64 2.52 -11.77
CA VAL A 9 4.48 3.40 -11.58
C VAL A 9 4.65 4.16 -10.28
N LEU A 10 4.60 5.49 -10.36
CA LEU A 10 4.66 6.37 -9.19
C LEU A 10 3.25 6.58 -8.65
N GLY A 11 3.11 6.58 -7.32
CA GLY A 11 1.83 6.79 -6.67
C GLY A 11 1.99 7.12 -5.19
N GLN A 12 0.85 7.32 -4.52
CA GLN A 12 0.80 7.62 -3.08
C GLN A 12 0.59 6.33 -2.29
N VAL A 13 1.10 6.29 -1.06
CA VAL A 13 0.73 5.22 -0.12
C VAL A 13 -0.67 5.45 0.44
N THR A 14 -1.33 4.38 0.87
CA THR A 14 -2.64 4.50 1.51
C THR A 14 -2.55 5.30 2.82
N PRO A 15 -3.65 5.93 3.28
CA PRO A 15 -3.66 6.72 4.51
C PRO A 15 -3.21 5.90 5.74
N GLY A 16 -2.49 6.55 6.66
CA GLY A 16 -2.00 5.93 7.90
C GLY A 16 -0.55 5.47 7.86
N TRP A 17 0.13 5.61 6.72
CA TRP A 17 1.56 5.36 6.55
C TRP A 17 2.34 6.67 6.49
N THR A 18 3.51 6.70 7.11
CA THR A 18 4.46 7.81 7.05
C THR A 18 5.71 7.40 6.29
N VAL A 19 6.57 8.36 5.96
CA VAL A 19 7.85 8.06 5.29
C VAL A 19 8.78 7.19 6.14
N ASP A 20 8.64 7.25 7.47
CA ASP A 20 9.44 6.47 8.41
C ASP A 20 9.03 4.97 8.44
N ASP A 21 7.85 4.65 7.90
CA ASP A 21 7.33 3.29 7.82
C ASP A 21 7.69 2.58 6.50
N LEU A 22 8.38 3.27 5.58
CA LEU A 22 8.62 2.79 4.21
C LEU A 22 10.09 2.48 3.96
N GLU A 23 10.34 1.35 3.33
CA GLU A 23 11.67 0.90 2.94
C GLU A 23 11.74 0.58 1.44
N VAL A 24 12.91 0.80 0.85
CA VAL A 24 13.16 0.40 -0.54
C VAL A 24 13.08 -1.12 -0.65
N GLY A 25 12.29 -1.61 -1.58
CA GLY A 25 12.09 -3.05 -1.80
C GLY A 25 10.95 -3.67 -1.00
N MET A 26 10.27 -2.89 -0.15
CA MET A 26 9.08 -3.34 0.58
C MET A 26 7.98 -3.81 -0.38
N THR A 27 7.36 -4.96 -0.09
CA THR A 27 6.25 -5.47 -0.89
C THR A 27 4.99 -4.62 -0.69
N VAL A 28 4.36 -4.26 -1.79
CA VAL A 28 3.14 -3.44 -1.83
C VAL A 28 2.07 -4.08 -2.70
N ARG A 29 0.81 -3.79 -2.40
CA ARG A 29 -0.36 -4.11 -3.22
C ARG A 29 -0.99 -2.83 -3.76
N LEU A 30 -1.49 -2.90 -4.99
CA LEU A 30 -2.31 -1.83 -5.57
C LEU A 30 -3.72 -1.85 -4.96
N GLU A 31 -4.16 -0.73 -4.39
CA GLU A 31 -5.52 -0.54 -3.90
C GLU A 31 -6.13 0.73 -4.52
N LEU A 32 -7.46 0.78 -4.58
CA LEU A 32 -8.20 1.97 -5.01
C LEU A 32 -8.42 2.88 -3.80
N GLY A 33 -8.14 4.17 -3.94
CA GLY A 33 -8.37 5.15 -2.88
C GLY A 33 -8.70 6.54 -3.41
N VAL A 34 -9.08 7.45 -2.50
CA VAL A 34 -9.45 8.83 -2.84
C VAL A 34 -8.18 9.68 -2.95
N LEU A 35 -8.01 10.35 -4.09
CA LEU A 35 -6.96 11.34 -4.33
C LEU A 35 -7.33 12.67 -3.66
N TYR A 36 -8.56 13.13 -3.93
CA TYR A 36 -9.18 14.29 -3.29
C TYR A 36 -10.70 14.23 -3.47
N THR A 37 -11.41 15.03 -2.67
CA THR A 37 -12.87 15.20 -2.71
C THR A 37 -13.17 16.67 -2.98
N ASP A 38 -14.14 16.95 -3.85
CA ASP A 38 -14.74 18.28 -3.98
C ASP A 38 -16.15 18.32 -3.38
N ASP A 39 -16.90 19.38 -3.65
CA ASP A 39 -18.24 19.57 -3.07
C ASP A 39 -19.28 18.57 -3.60
N GLU A 40 -18.99 17.84 -4.68
CA GLU A 40 -19.94 16.98 -5.38
C GLU A 40 -19.49 15.51 -5.43
N VAL A 41 -18.19 15.23 -5.59
CA VAL A 41 -17.68 13.88 -5.87
C VAL A 41 -16.29 13.60 -5.29
N ASP A 42 -16.02 12.29 -5.14
CA ASP A 42 -14.70 11.77 -4.84
C ASP A 42 -13.94 11.43 -6.12
N TYR A 43 -12.73 11.96 -6.24
CA TYR A 43 -11.79 11.59 -7.30
C TYR A 43 -10.90 10.46 -6.82
N MET A 44 -10.99 9.32 -7.49
CA MET A 44 -10.25 8.13 -7.12
C MET A 44 -8.93 7.99 -7.89
N THR A 45 -7.96 7.34 -7.25
CA THR A 45 -6.66 6.98 -7.82
C THR A 45 -6.23 5.61 -7.31
N TRP A 46 -5.19 5.06 -7.94
CA TRP A 46 -4.49 3.90 -7.42
C TRP A 46 -3.48 4.33 -6.35
N GLN A 47 -3.48 3.63 -5.24
CA GLN A 47 -2.58 3.81 -4.11
C GLN A 47 -1.83 2.51 -3.81
N TRP A 48 -0.68 2.64 -3.17
CA TRP A 48 0.16 1.53 -2.76
C TRP A 48 -0.05 1.24 -1.28
N ARG A 49 -0.52 0.04 -0.96
CA ARG A 49 -0.60 -0.44 0.41
C ARG A 49 0.57 -1.37 0.69
N PRO A 50 1.46 -1.06 1.64
CA PRO A 50 2.43 -2.03 2.14
C PRO A 50 1.73 -3.28 2.66
N VAL A 51 2.24 -4.44 2.28
CA VAL A 51 1.79 -5.72 2.81
C VAL A 51 2.89 -6.28 3.69
N ASP A 52 2.56 -6.53 4.96
CA ASP A 52 3.47 -7.23 5.86
C ASP A 52 3.75 -8.63 5.26
N GLU A 53 5.01 -8.90 4.93
CA GLU A 53 5.48 -10.27 4.68
C GLU A 53 5.61 -11.04 6.02
N PHE A 54 5.52 -10.33 7.15
CA PHE A 54 5.80 -10.82 8.51
C PHE A 54 4.62 -10.66 9.49
N ARG A 55 3.39 -10.89 9.02
CA ARG A 55 2.23 -11.18 9.90
C ARG A 55 1.39 -12.37 9.40
N ASP A 56 2.05 -13.40 8.87
CA ASP A 56 1.48 -14.74 8.84
C ASP A 56 2.34 -15.65 9.72
N GLY A 57 2.06 -15.64 11.03
CA GLY A 57 2.88 -16.26 12.07
C GLY A 57 2.04 -16.69 13.25
N GLY A 58 1.37 -17.83 13.09
CA GLY A 58 0.93 -18.78 14.11
C GLY A 58 0.58 -18.27 15.51
N THR A 59 -0.71 -18.32 15.84
CA THR A 59 -1.12 -18.59 17.22
C THR A 59 -0.62 -19.97 17.63
N GLY A 60 0.47 -19.99 18.40
CA GLY A 60 1.02 -21.08 19.21
C GLY A 60 2.33 -20.54 19.81
N VAL A 61 2.50 -20.34 21.12
CA VAL A 61 2.28 -21.28 22.22
C VAL A 61 1.83 -20.56 23.52
N GLU A 62 1.11 -21.34 24.32
CA GLU A 62 0.62 -21.22 25.70
C GLU A 62 1.46 -20.43 26.73
N VAL A 63 0.74 -19.71 27.61
CA VAL A 63 0.83 -19.79 29.09
C VAL A 63 -0.56 -19.66 29.70
#